data_AF-A0A9P2ZUF5-F1
#
_entry.id   AF-A0A9P2ZUF5-F1
#
_cell.length_a   1.000
_cell.length_b   1.000
_cell.length_c   1.000
_cell.angle_alpha   90.00
_cell.angle_beta   90.00
_cell.angle_gamma   90.00
#
_symmetry.space_group_name_H-M   'P 1'
#
loop_
_entity.id
_entity.type
_entity.pdbx_description
1 polymer ?
#
loop_
_entity_poly.entity_id
_entity_poly.type
_entity_poly.pdbx_seq_one_letter_code
_entity_poly.pdbx_strand_id
1 'polypeptide(L)'
;MTVSTTLPGRHVVLRFPREVEASSSSAPTDRDETYQLLELPLEILKRMEGGKGEAFPLTIKGRPGDEAVLCTPDSTFLLRTVTISNSILVCRNPSSQPLSDSSLPTSPTYSQDPSAPLGAPTLEIRDMCHSILEPLPCAPNLERIRKLLRPSSWRGLGEDDAGSGSRGSRKRKRGVGDEGKRWTRQQLGSVIQASEAELEKGLRERNVVEVDDRMLLLPPTKLAPLLTLILTLLTIHSSSATSPSPKSPSPSASASSSSITRALEQDHDLPTPLGLAVLELFGTIGDGMWEADVRGMVREVGKGLLEGLKGPVGRDSFLGRWKGEVGQSWEGFVRLELLEGNYLLDPAPPSQRLSDPFILTHFPAHTLPLQPPMRFSDLFLTRPRWRPEDMEPFLAGLTREGDKKERDKLVSKFVRVVKEKEGVWWYPRRTS
;
A
#
# COMPACT_ATOMS: atom_id res chain seq x y z
N MET A 1 23.53 -23.03 -0.86
CA MET A 1 24.99 -22.98 -1.06
C MET A 1 25.59 -22.31 0.16
N THR A 2 26.37 -23.04 0.95
CA THR A 2 27.08 -22.50 2.11
C THR A 2 28.24 -21.64 1.62
N VAL A 3 28.08 -20.32 1.68
CA VAL A 3 29.20 -19.39 1.44
C VAL A 3 30.14 -19.54 2.64
N SER A 4 31.26 -20.24 2.44
CA SER A 4 32.32 -20.33 3.45
C SER A 4 32.88 -18.93 3.67
N THR A 5 32.63 -18.36 4.85
CA THR A 5 33.02 -16.99 5.24
C THR A 5 34.41 -16.90 5.87
N THR A 6 35.19 -17.97 5.84
CA THR A 6 36.53 -17.99 6.44
C THR A 6 37.57 -17.49 5.44
N LEU A 7 37.97 -16.22 5.57
CA LEU A 7 39.16 -15.69 4.90
C LEU A 7 40.39 -16.51 5.35
N PRO A 8 41.28 -16.93 4.43
CA PRO A 8 42.46 -17.70 4.81
C PRO A 8 43.41 -16.90 5.72
N GLY A 9 43.96 -17.59 6.72
CA GLY A 9 44.64 -16.94 7.85
C GLY A 9 45.91 -16.13 7.52
N ARG A 10 46.62 -16.40 6.41
CA ARG A 10 47.77 -15.60 5.91
C ARG A 10 48.02 -15.82 4.41
N HIS A 11 48.42 -14.74 3.71
CA HIS A 11 48.80 -14.67 2.29
C HIS A 11 47.74 -15.20 1.30
N VAL A 12 46.88 -14.30 0.82
CA VAL A 12 45.86 -14.58 -0.21
C VAL A 12 46.27 -13.87 -1.50
N VAL A 13 46.31 -14.60 -2.61
CA VAL A 13 46.57 -14.01 -3.94
C VAL A 13 45.23 -13.61 -4.54
N LEU A 14 45.06 -12.32 -4.86
CA LEU A 14 43.91 -11.83 -5.61
C LEU A 14 44.24 -11.82 -7.10
N ARG A 15 43.36 -12.38 -7.93
CA ARG A 15 43.51 -12.35 -9.39
C ARG A 15 42.20 -11.93 -10.06
N PHE A 16 42.29 -11.25 -11.21
CA PHE A 16 41.14 -11.12 -12.09
C PHE A 16 40.83 -12.47 -12.77
N PRO A 17 39.59 -12.71 -13.23
CA PRO A 17 39.25 -13.92 -13.96
C PRO A 17 40.14 -13.99 -15.22
N ARG A 18 40.57 -15.20 -15.59
CA ARG A 18 41.31 -15.37 -16.85
C ARG A 18 40.34 -15.12 -18.00
N GLU A 19 40.62 -14.12 -18.84
CA GLU A 19 39.95 -13.98 -20.13
C GLU A 19 40.19 -15.27 -20.91
N VAL A 20 39.12 -16.06 -21.13
CA VAL A 20 39.20 -17.20 -22.03
C VAL A 20 39.17 -16.61 -23.43
N GLU A 21 40.34 -16.54 -24.08
CA GLU A 21 40.41 -16.25 -25.51
C GLU A 21 39.47 -17.22 -26.23
N ALA A 22 38.51 -16.65 -26.98
CA ALA A 22 37.45 -17.38 -27.65
C ALA A 22 38.01 -18.27 -28.77
N SER A 23 38.52 -19.45 -28.43
CA SER A 23 38.96 -20.43 -29.40
C SER A 23 38.63 -21.87 -28.98
N SER A 24 37.36 -22.14 -28.67
CA SER A 24 36.74 -23.45 -28.93
C SER A 24 35.28 -23.45 -28.47
N SER A 25 34.39 -23.78 -29.39
CA SER A 25 32.95 -23.94 -29.19
C SER A 25 32.62 -25.16 -28.32
N SER A 26 32.44 -24.98 -27.00
CA SER A 26 31.60 -25.84 -26.13
C SER A 26 31.65 -25.55 -24.61
N ALA A 27 32.29 -24.49 -24.11
CA ALA A 27 32.24 -24.15 -22.68
C ALA A 27 31.11 -23.15 -22.36
N PRO A 28 30.40 -23.28 -21.22
CA PRO A 28 29.34 -22.35 -20.86
C PRO A 28 29.97 -20.96 -20.69
N THR A 29 29.41 -19.99 -21.41
CA THR A 29 29.72 -18.56 -21.28
C THR A 29 29.67 -18.16 -19.80
N ASP A 30 30.82 -17.87 -19.21
CA ASP A 30 30.92 -17.17 -17.92
C ASP A 30 30.34 -15.77 -18.21
N ARG A 31 29.04 -15.60 -17.94
CA ARG A 31 28.37 -14.31 -18.13
C ARG A 31 29.05 -13.33 -17.19
N ASP A 32 29.30 -12.10 -17.65
CA ASP A 32 29.73 -11.02 -16.76
C ASP A 32 28.72 -10.90 -15.62
N GLU A 33 29.07 -11.46 -14.46
CA GLU A 33 28.25 -11.42 -13.25
C GLU A 33 28.38 -10.03 -12.65
N THR A 34 27.34 -9.21 -12.75
CA THR A 34 27.30 -7.90 -12.09
C THR A 34 26.74 -8.05 -10.68
N TYR A 35 27.42 -7.50 -9.70
CA TYR A 35 27.05 -7.53 -8.30
C TYR A 35 26.63 -6.15 -7.81
N GLN A 36 25.63 -6.11 -6.94
CA GLN A 36 25.28 -4.92 -6.17
C GLN A 36 25.15 -5.29 -4.69
N LEU A 37 25.60 -4.38 -3.83
CA LEU A 37 25.50 -4.54 -2.40
C LEU A 37 24.17 -3.96 -1.93
N LEU A 38 23.37 -4.78 -1.25
CA LEU A 38 22.12 -4.35 -0.60
C LEU A 38 22.31 -4.46 0.91
N GLU A 39 22.13 -3.35 1.60
CA GLU A 39 22.04 -3.36 3.06
C GLU A 39 20.74 -4.05 3.48
N LEU A 40 20.84 -4.98 4.43
CA LEU A 40 19.67 -5.70 4.96
C LEU A 40 19.37 -5.18 6.36
N PRO A 41 18.27 -4.43 6.57
CA PRO A 41 17.83 -4.02 7.89
C PRO A 41 17.65 -5.22 8.81
N LEU A 42 17.92 -5.03 10.10
CA LEU A 42 17.77 -6.09 11.11
C LEU A 42 16.37 -6.72 11.13
N GLU A 43 15.33 -5.95 10.77
CA GLU A 43 13.96 -6.45 10.62
C GLU A 43 13.86 -7.52 9.52
N ILE A 44 14.51 -7.29 8.37
CA ILE A 44 14.53 -8.23 7.24
C ILE A 44 15.44 -9.41 7.56
N LEU A 45 16.63 -9.18 8.11
CA LEU A 45 17.56 -10.25 8.49
C LEU A 45 16.94 -11.27 9.44
N LYS A 46 16.31 -10.81 10.52
CA LYS A 46 15.64 -11.69 11.48
C LYS A 46 14.53 -12.53 10.86
N ARG A 47 13.79 -11.97 9.90
CA ARG A 47 12.73 -12.69 9.18
C ARG A 47 13.30 -13.73 8.22
N MET A 48 14.41 -13.41 7.55
CA MET A 48 15.11 -14.33 6.67
C MET A 48 15.72 -15.51 7.43
N GLU A 49 16.37 -15.24 8.56
CA GLU A 49 16.99 -16.29 9.40
C GLU A 49 15.96 -17.15 10.15
N GLY A 50 14.81 -16.58 10.50
CA GLY A 50 13.71 -17.29 11.16
C GLY A 50 12.94 -18.25 10.25
N GLY A 51 13.06 -18.08 8.92
CA GLY A 51 12.50 -19.00 7.94
C GLY A 51 13.26 -20.33 7.99
N LYS A 52 12.55 -21.44 8.25
CA LYS A 52 13.12 -22.80 8.34
C LYS A 52 13.55 -23.34 6.96
N GLY A 53 14.34 -22.58 6.20
CA GLY A 53 14.78 -22.91 4.85
C GLY A 53 13.80 -22.55 3.73
N GLU A 54 12.68 -21.88 4.03
CA GLU A 54 11.79 -21.31 3.02
C GLU A 54 12.33 -19.98 2.48
N ALA A 55 12.15 -19.74 1.18
CA ALA A 55 12.58 -18.52 0.53
C ALA A 55 11.76 -17.32 1.04
N PHE A 56 12.42 -16.33 1.64
CA PHE A 56 11.77 -15.08 2.03
C PHE A 56 11.57 -14.19 0.79
N PRO A 57 10.32 -13.88 0.40
CA PRO A 57 10.07 -13.17 -0.85
C PRO A 57 10.41 -11.69 -0.69
N LEU A 58 11.38 -11.23 -1.47
CA LEU A 58 11.76 -9.83 -1.63
C LEU A 58 11.49 -9.42 -3.07
N THR A 59 10.81 -8.29 -3.26
CA THR A 59 10.50 -7.78 -4.60
C THR A 59 10.92 -6.33 -4.72
N ILE A 60 11.52 -5.97 -5.86
CA ILE A 60 11.84 -4.58 -6.19
C ILE A 60 10.78 -4.07 -7.17
N LYS A 61 10.15 -2.94 -6.86
CA LYS A 61 9.08 -2.33 -7.65
C LYS A 61 9.43 -0.89 -8.01
N GLY A 62 9.14 -0.50 -9.24
CA GLY A 62 9.31 0.88 -9.72
C GLY A 62 9.17 0.94 -11.24
N ARG A 63 8.55 2.01 -11.75
CA ARG A 63 8.58 2.32 -13.18
C ARG A 63 9.87 3.07 -13.53
N PRO A 64 10.25 3.20 -14.81
CA PRO A 64 11.48 3.90 -15.22
C PRO A 64 11.62 5.35 -14.71
N GLY A 65 10.53 6.01 -14.32
CA GLY A 65 10.54 7.37 -13.74
C GLY A 65 10.21 7.42 -12.24
N ASP A 66 10.05 6.28 -11.58
CA ASP A 66 9.78 6.21 -10.15
C ASP A 66 11.06 5.93 -9.37
N GLU A 67 11.10 6.35 -8.11
CA GLU A 67 12.11 5.85 -7.17
C GLU A 67 11.84 4.37 -6.89
N ALA A 68 12.87 3.52 -6.95
CA ALA A 68 12.70 2.10 -6.71
C ALA A 68 12.38 1.81 -5.24
N VAL A 69 11.49 0.87 -4.99
CA VAL A 69 11.16 0.39 -3.63
C VAL A 69 11.44 -1.10 -3.50
N LEU A 70 11.89 -1.51 -2.32
CA LEU A 70 12.00 -2.89 -1.88
C LEU A 70 10.78 -3.22 -1.03
N CYS A 71 10.06 -4.27 -1.40
CA CYS A 71 8.88 -4.74 -0.67
C CYS A 71 9.17 -6.09 -0.02
N THR A 72 8.93 -6.18 1.28
CA THR A 72 8.73 -7.44 2.02
C THR A 72 7.25 -7.87 1.87
N PRO A 73 6.81 -9.01 2.44
CA PRO A 73 5.39 -9.38 2.45
C PRO A 73 4.46 -8.31 3.05
N ASP A 74 4.98 -7.52 3.99
CA ASP A 74 4.20 -6.68 4.89
C ASP A 74 4.64 -5.20 4.95
N SER A 75 5.74 -4.82 4.29
CA SER A 75 6.27 -3.46 4.41
C SER A 75 7.06 -3.03 3.17
N THR A 76 7.10 -1.72 2.95
CA THR A 76 7.77 -1.09 1.81
C THR A 76 8.93 -0.19 2.25
N PHE A 77 10.06 -0.30 1.55
CA PHE A 77 11.29 0.45 1.81
C PHE A 77 11.72 1.18 0.53
N LEU A 78 12.05 2.46 0.63
CA LEU A 78 12.63 3.23 -0.45
C LEU A 78 14.09 2.81 -0.65
N LEU A 79 14.49 2.44 -1.87
CA LEU A 79 15.88 2.11 -2.18
C LEU A 79 16.66 3.37 -2.53
N ARG A 80 17.65 3.69 -1.70
CA ARG A 80 18.59 4.78 -1.95
C ARG A 80 19.95 4.22 -2.33
N THR A 81 20.58 4.79 -3.34
CA THR A 81 21.98 4.47 -3.67
C THR A 81 22.92 5.39 -2.89
N VAL A 82 23.86 4.80 -2.15
CA VAL A 82 24.92 5.50 -1.42
C VAL A 82 26.26 5.13 -2.06
N THR A 83 26.96 6.13 -2.59
CA THR A 83 28.30 5.96 -3.15
C THR A 83 29.34 5.90 -2.03
N ILE A 84 30.27 4.96 -2.11
CA ILE A 84 31.37 4.82 -1.15
C ILE A 84 32.70 5.26 -1.80
N SER A 85 33.61 5.83 -0.99
CA SER A 85 34.94 6.27 -1.47
C SER A 85 35.92 5.11 -1.65
N ASN A 86 35.62 3.96 -1.04
CA ASN A 86 36.47 2.77 -1.07
C ASN A 86 35.93 1.78 -2.10
N SER A 87 36.81 0.95 -2.66
CA SER A 87 36.41 -0.17 -3.53
C SER A 87 36.13 -1.41 -2.70
N ILE A 88 34.93 -2.00 -2.85
CA ILE A 88 34.62 -3.31 -2.27
C ILE A 88 34.78 -4.35 -3.37
N LEU A 89 35.70 -5.30 -3.17
CA LEU A 89 35.94 -6.39 -4.11
C LEU A 89 35.05 -7.58 -3.77
N VAL A 90 34.25 -8.02 -4.74
CA VAL A 90 33.51 -9.28 -4.64
C VAL A 90 34.43 -10.39 -5.10
N CYS A 91 34.85 -11.24 -4.17
CA CYS A 91 35.81 -12.31 -4.43
C CYS A 91 35.15 -13.69 -4.29
N ARG A 92 35.53 -14.63 -5.15
CA ARG A 92 35.11 -16.03 -5.08
C ARG A 92 36.32 -16.95 -5.07
N ASN A 93 36.20 -18.09 -4.41
CA ASN A 93 37.18 -19.17 -4.60
C ASN A 93 37.13 -19.64 -6.06
N PRO A 94 38.28 -19.84 -6.72
CA PRO A 94 38.31 -20.43 -8.05
C PRO A 94 37.59 -21.77 -7.99
N SER A 95 36.60 -21.98 -8.85
CA SER A 95 35.88 -23.25 -8.91
C SER A 95 36.90 -24.37 -9.14
N SER A 96 36.99 -25.31 -8.20
CA SER A 96 37.64 -26.59 -8.44
C SER A 96 36.80 -27.32 -9.49
N GLN A 97 37.07 -27.07 -10.78
CA GLN A 97 36.68 -28.05 -11.78
C GLN A 97 37.32 -29.38 -11.36
N PRO A 98 36.55 -30.47 -11.23
CA PRO A 98 37.16 -31.77 -11.13
C PRO A 98 37.92 -31.97 -12.45
N LEU A 99 39.24 -31.88 -12.40
CA LEU A 99 40.11 -32.34 -13.46
C LEU A 99 39.98 -33.87 -13.50
N SER A 100 38.89 -34.37 -14.08
CA SER A 100 38.90 -35.68 -14.69
C SER A 100 39.67 -35.57 -16.00
N ASP A 101 41.00 -35.48 -15.90
CA ASP A 101 41.82 -36.32 -16.74
C ASP A 101 43.24 -36.43 -16.20
N SER A 102 43.62 -37.68 -15.98
CA SER A 102 44.96 -38.11 -15.65
C SER A 102 45.85 -37.89 -16.87
N SER A 103 46.62 -36.80 -16.90
CA SER A 103 47.91 -36.81 -17.58
C SER A 103 48.77 -35.67 -17.04
N LEU A 104 49.93 -36.05 -16.49
CA LEU A 104 50.99 -35.11 -16.14
C LEU A 104 51.36 -34.26 -17.36
N PRO A 105 51.64 -32.96 -17.16
CA PRO A 105 52.65 -32.28 -17.94
C PRO A 105 53.83 -31.98 -17.01
N THR A 106 54.89 -32.77 -17.19
CA THR A 106 56.24 -32.36 -16.84
C THR A 106 56.58 -31.13 -17.69
N SER A 107 56.53 -29.92 -17.14
CA SER A 107 57.36 -28.76 -17.50
C SER A 107 57.01 -27.53 -16.65
N PRO A 108 57.98 -26.82 -16.07
CA PRO A 108 57.76 -25.59 -15.33
C PRO A 108 57.73 -24.41 -16.31
N THR A 109 56.55 -23.93 -16.68
CA THR A 109 56.45 -22.67 -17.42
C THR A 109 56.47 -21.51 -16.43
N TYR A 110 57.54 -20.74 -16.50
CA TYR A 110 57.77 -19.47 -15.82
C TYR A 110 56.56 -18.52 -15.98
N SER A 111 55.92 -18.17 -14.87
CA SER A 111 55.26 -16.88 -14.69
C SER A 111 55.61 -16.38 -13.29
N GLN A 112 56.49 -15.36 -13.28
CA GLN A 112 57.14 -14.77 -12.11
C GLN A 112 56.16 -13.94 -11.28
N ASP A 113 55.85 -14.43 -10.07
CA ASP A 113 55.98 -13.61 -8.88
C ASP A 113 56.81 -14.42 -7.86
N PRO A 114 58.10 -14.10 -7.64
CA PRO A 114 59.00 -14.88 -6.77
C PRO A 114 58.62 -14.86 -5.28
N SER A 115 57.62 -14.08 -4.89
CA SER A 115 57.22 -13.87 -3.50
C SER A 115 55.99 -14.65 -3.05
N ALA A 116 55.26 -15.29 -3.98
CA ALA A 116 54.02 -16.00 -3.67
C ALA A 116 54.29 -17.44 -3.19
N PRO A 117 53.94 -17.82 -1.95
CA PRO A 117 54.18 -19.17 -1.46
C PRO A 117 53.39 -20.20 -2.28
N LEU A 118 54.09 -21.26 -2.69
CA LEU A 118 53.54 -22.38 -3.44
C LEU A 118 52.36 -23.00 -2.66
N GLY A 119 51.14 -22.89 -3.17
CA GLY A 119 49.91 -23.35 -2.50
C GLY A 119 49.11 -22.29 -1.75
N ALA A 120 49.43 -21.00 -1.94
CA ALA A 120 48.63 -19.92 -1.35
C ALA A 120 47.17 -19.95 -1.85
N PRO A 121 46.18 -19.81 -0.96
CA PRO A 121 44.77 -19.72 -1.33
C PRO A 121 44.58 -18.52 -2.26
N THR A 122 44.08 -18.78 -3.46
CA THR A 122 43.84 -17.76 -4.48
C THR A 122 42.36 -17.40 -4.50
N LEU A 123 42.04 -16.11 -4.55
CA LEU A 123 40.69 -15.59 -4.75
C LEU A 123 40.59 -14.87 -6.09
N GLU A 124 39.48 -15.07 -6.77
CA GLU A 124 39.17 -14.39 -8.03
C GLU A 124 38.26 -13.19 -7.77
N ILE A 125 38.68 -12.00 -8.21
CA ILE A 125 37.86 -10.79 -8.21
C ILE A 125 36.82 -10.94 -9.30
N ARG A 126 35.54 -10.92 -8.94
CA ARG A 126 34.41 -11.02 -9.87
C ARG A 126 33.82 -9.67 -10.20
N ASP A 127 33.81 -8.75 -9.24
CA ASP A 127 33.30 -7.40 -9.44
C ASP A 127 33.91 -6.42 -8.42
N MET A 128 33.82 -5.13 -8.72
CA MET A 128 34.22 -4.02 -7.87
C MET A 128 33.02 -3.10 -7.63
N CYS A 129 32.49 -3.15 -6.41
CA CYS A 129 31.36 -2.33 -6.01
C CYS A 129 31.82 -0.98 -5.45
N HIS A 130 31.22 0.10 -5.96
CA HIS A 130 31.43 1.48 -5.50
C HIS A 130 30.19 2.12 -4.88
N SER A 131 29.10 1.35 -4.74
CA SER A 131 27.85 1.82 -4.18
C SER A 131 27.13 0.72 -3.40
N ILE A 132 26.36 1.15 -2.42
CA ILE A 132 25.49 0.30 -1.60
C ILE A 132 24.06 0.79 -1.75
N LEU A 133 23.13 -0.14 -1.92
CA LEU A 133 21.69 0.12 -1.87
C LEU A 133 21.25 0.07 -0.40
N GLU A 134 20.76 1.19 0.11
CA GLU A 134 20.24 1.37 1.46
C GLU A 134 18.69 1.41 1.40
N PRO A 135 17.99 0.43 1.98
CA PRO A 135 16.53 0.45 2.08
C PRO A 135 16.08 1.28 3.30
N LEU A 136 15.38 2.37 3.04
CA LEU A 136 14.82 3.26 4.06
C LEU A 136 13.31 3.00 4.25
N PRO A 137 12.80 2.80 5.48
CA PRO A 137 11.36 2.62 5.70
C PRO A 137 10.55 3.78 5.11
N CYS A 138 9.50 3.46 4.34
CA CYS A 138 8.67 4.48 3.68
C CYS A 138 7.19 4.10 3.69
N ALA A 139 6.33 5.06 3.40
CA ALA A 139 4.91 4.80 3.22
C ALA A 139 4.64 4.20 1.82
N PRO A 140 3.71 3.24 1.69
CA PRO A 140 3.34 2.70 0.38
C PRO A 140 2.61 3.74 -0.48
N ASN A 141 2.84 3.70 -1.80
CA ASN A 141 2.22 4.64 -2.74
C ASN A 141 0.84 4.16 -3.20
N LEU A 142 -0.14 4.21 -2.30
CA LEU A 142 -1.50 3.70 -2.53
C LEU A 142 -2.40 4.66 -3.32
N GLU A 143 -2.01 5.92 -3.52
CA GLU A 143 -2.81 6.90 -4.26
C GLU A 143 -2.99 6.56 -5.74
N ARG A 144 -2.10 5.73 -6.29
CA ARG A 144 -2.25 5.22 -7.65
C ARG A 144 -3.50 4.36 -7.84
N ILE A 145 -3.99 3.68 -6.80
CA ILE A 145 -5.19 2.83 -6.86
C ILE A 145 -6.37 3.63 -7.42
N ARG A 146 -6.65 4.81 -6.83
CA ARG A 146 -7.76 5.66 -7.26
C ARG A 146 -7.59 6.14 -8.69
N LYS A 147 -6.37 6.56 -9.07
CA LYS A 147 -6.08 7.06 -10.42
C LYS A 147 -6.26 5.97 -11.49
N LEU A 148 -5.85 4.73 -11.21
CA LEU A 148 -5.90 3.62 -12.16
C LEU A 148 -7.31 3.03 -12.31
N LEU A 149 -8.09 2.97 -11.23
CA LEU A 149 -9.40 2.32 -11.21
C LEU A 149 -10.57 3.28 -11.43
N ARG A 150 -10.36 4.61 -11.37
CA ARG A 150 -11.41 5.61 -11.64
C ARG A 150 -12.13 5.39 -12.98
N PRO A 151 -11.48 5.03 -14.10
CA PRO A 151 -12.17 4.79 -15.36
C PRO A 151 -13.09 3.55 -15.33
N SER A 152 -12.78 2.58 -14.49
CA SER A 152 -13.54 1.34 -14.30
C SER A 152 -14.29 1.34 -12.97
N SER A 153 -14.66 2.51 -12.43
CA SER A 153 -15.39 2.60 -11.17
C SER A 153 -16.85 2.21 -11.34
N TRP A 154 -17.41 1.57 -10.34
CA TRP A 154 -18.82 1.23 -10.29
C TRP A 154 -19.72 2.47 -10.39
N ARG A 155 -20.79 2.35 -11.17
CA ARG A 155 -21.68 3.47 -11.52
C ARG A 155 -22.83 3.71 -10.54
N GLY A 156 -23.12 2.73 -9.69
CA GLY A 156 -24.21 2.78 -8.72
C GLY A 156 -25.34 1.81 -9.06
N LEU A 157 -26.33 1.74 -8.17
CA LEU A 157 -27.54 0.94 -8.33
C LEU A 157 -28.37 1.42 -9.53
N GLY A 158 -28.86 0.49 -10.35
CA GLY A 158 -29.75 0.76 -11.49
C GLY A 158 -29.08 1.42 -12.71
N GLU A 159 -27.76 1.68 -12.67
CA GLU A 159 -26.99 2.04 -13.86
C GLU A 159 -26.27 0.77 -14.35
N ASP A 160 -26.58 0.31 -15.57
CA ASP A 160 -26.00 -0.90 -16.18
C ASP A 160 -24.46 -0.86 -16.12
N ASP A 161 -23.86 -1.47 -15.09
CA ASP A 161 -22.45 -1.84 -15.10
C ASP A 161 -22.30 -3.21 -15.76
N ALA A 162 -22.92 -3.34 -16.94
CA ALA A 162 -22.93 -4.55 -17.76
C ALA A 162 -21.58 -4.69 -18.48
N GLY A 163 -20.55 -5.00 -17.70
CA GLY A 163 -19.25 -5.46 -18.15
C GLY A 163 -19.13 -6.99 -18.24
N SER A 164 -20.23 -7.74 -18.10
CA SER A 164 -20.27 -9.19 -18.27
C SER A 164 -21.63 -9.62 -18.80
N GLY A 165 -21.65 -10.31 -19.96
CA GLY A 165 -22.82 -11.08 -20.42
C GLY A 165 -23.85 -10.35 -21.28
N SER A 166 -23.52 -10.09 -22.55
CA SER A 166 -24.53 -9.86 -23.60
C SER A 166 -25.50 -11.06 -23.72
N ARG A 167 -26.78 -10.85 -23.42
CA ARG A 167 -27.90 -11.44 -24.19
C ARG A 167 -29.02 -10.41 -24.38
N GLY A 168 -28.92 -9.64 -25.47
CA GLY A 168 -30.11 -9.04 -26.08
C GLY A 168 -29.98 -7.58 -26.52
N SER A 169 -29.80 -7.42 -27.83
CA SER A 169 -30.39 -6.33 -28.64
C SER A 169 -29.72 -4.93 -28.62
N ARG A 170 -29.26 -4.57 -29.83
CA ARG A 170 -28.95 -3.22 -30.38
C ARG A 170 -27.57 -2.62 -30.08
N LYS A 171 -26.62 -3.18 -30.82
CA LYS A 171 -25.39 -2.57 -31.34
C LYS A 171 -25.65 -1.16 -31.91
N ARG A 172 -25.53 -0.11 -31.07
CA ARG A 172 -25.15 1.23 -31.52
C ARG A 172 -23.64 1.36 -31.40
N LYS A 173 -23.01 1.48 -32.55
CA LYS A 173 -21.59 1.64 -32.85
C LYS A 173 -21.02 2.87 -32.11
N ARG A 174 -20.63 2.73 -30.84
CA ARG A 174 -19.68 3.64 -30.17
C ARG A 174 -18.27 3.13 -30.44
N GLY A 175 -17.35 4.04 -30.73
CA GLY A 175 -16.00 3.75 -31.20
C GLY A 175 -15.18 2.88 -30.26
N VAL A 176 -14.33 2.06 -30.85
CA VAL A 176 -13.42 1.06 -30.25
C VAL A 176 -12.26 1.75 -29.52
N GLY A 177 -12.53 2.45 -28.41
CA GLY A 177 -11.47 3.18 -27.70
C GLY A 177 -11.68 3.48 -26.22
N ASP A 178 -12.85 3.19 -25.63
CA ASP A 178 -13.12 3.53 -24.23
C ASP A 178 -13.92 2.43 -23.50
N GLU A 179 -13.54 1.17 -23.71
CA GLU A 179 -13.77 0.17 -22.68
C GLU A 179 -12.65 0.36 -21.67
N GLY A 180 -12.93 1.10 -20.59
CA GLY A 180 -11.94 1.51 -19.60
C GLY A 180 -11.00 0.36 -19.23
N LYS A 181 -9.69 0.65 -19.24
CA LYS A 181 -8.63 -0.33 -18.94
C LYS A 181 -8.95 -1.03 -17.62
N ARG A 182 -9.31 -2.31 -17.70
CA ARG A 182 -9.60 -3.13 -16.52
C ARG A 182 -8.31 -3.71 -15.98
N TRP A 183 -8.24 -3.82 -14.66
CA TRP A 183 -7.04 -4.25 -13.96
C TRP A 183 -7.32 -5.52 -13.16
N THR A 184 -6.43 -6.50 -13.26
CA THR A 184 -6.43 -7.66 -12.36
C THR A 184 -5.64 -7.36 -11.09
N ARG A 185 -5.82 -8.16 -10.02
CA ARG A 185 -5.07 -8.03 -8.76
C ARG A 185 -3.55 -8.05 -9.01
N GLN A 186 -3.09 -8.98 -9.86
CA GLN A 186 -1.67 -9.13 -10.19
C GLN A 186 -1.12 -7.91 -10.95
N GLN A 187 -1.89 -7.36 -11.90
CA GLN A 187 -1.47 -6.17 -12.64
C GLN A 187 -1.37 -4.94 -11.73
N LEU A 188 -2.32 -4.74 -10.83
CA LEU A 188 -2.23 -3.67 -9.83
C LEU A 188 -1.00 -3.84 -8.93
N GLY A 189 -0.74 -5.06 -8.45
CA GLY A 189 0.41 -5.36 -7.60
C GLY A 189 1.78 -5.15 -8.27
N SER A 190 1.85 -5.25 -9.60
CA SER A 190 3.06 -4.96 -10.38
C SER A 190 3.33 -3.45 -10.56
N VAL A 191 2.27 -2.64 -10.49
CA VAL A 191 2.34 -1.19 -10.78
C VAL A 191 2.40 -0.34 -9.52
N ILE A 192 1.75 -0.79 -8.44
CA ILE A 192 1.66 -0.08 -7.18
C ILE A 192 2.87 -0.42 -6.32
N GLN A 193 3.53 0.62 -5.82
CA GLN A 193 4.68 0.52 -4.93
C GLN A 193 4.21 0.29 -3.51
N ALA A 194 3.86 -0.95 -3.21
CA ALA A 194 3.42 -1.41 -1.90
C ALA A 194 3.73 -2.91 -1.73
N SER A 195 3.89 -3.35 -0.49
CA SER A 195 3.89 -4.78 -0.15
C SER A 195 2.50 -5.40 -0.39
N GLU A 196 2.41 -6.73 -0.34
CA GLU A 196 1.13 -7.42 -0.55
C GLU A 196 0.11 -7.09 0.54
N ALA A 197 0.52 -7.10 1.81
CA ALA A 197 -0.37 -6.77 2.92
C ALA A 197 -0.81 -5.28 2.88
N GLU A 198 0.11 -4.36 2.57
CA GLU A 198 -0.21 -2.94 2.43
C GLU A 198 -1.15 -2.68 1.24
N LEU A 199 -0.96 -3.41 0.13
CA LEU A 199 -1.84 -3.32 -1.02
C LEU A 199 -3.24 -3.81 -0.69
N GLU A 200 -3.38 -4.98 -0.04
CA GLU A 200 -4.68 -5.51 0.36
C GLU A 200 -5.42 -4.54 1.31
N LYS A 201 -4.72 -4.05 2.34
CA LYS A 201 -5.27 -3.03 3.23
C LYS A 201 -5.68 -1.76 2.47
N GLY A 202 -4.82 -1.28 1.58
CA GLY A 202 -5.06 -0.08 0.78
C GLY A 202 -6.24 -0.21 -0.19
N LEU A 203 -6.50 -1.40 -0.72
CA LEU A 203 -7.66 -1.73 -1.56
C LEU A 203 -8.94 -1.72 -0.73
N ARG A 204 -8.95 -2.38 0.43
CA ARG A 204 -10.09 -2.39 1.36
C ARG A 204 -10.45 -0.98 1.83
N GLU A 205 -9.48 -0.17 2.26
CA GLU A 205 -9.70 1.22 2.71
C GLU A 205 -10.25 2.15 1.63
N ARG A 206 -10.04 1.81 0.36
CA ARG A 206 -10.51 2.57 -0.81
C ARG A 206 -11.78 1.96 -1.42
N ASN A 207 -12.40 1.00 -0.75
CA ASN A 207 -13.58 0.26 -1.20
C ASN A 207 -13.38 -0.34 -2.60
N VAL A 208 -12.26 -1.03 -2.80
CA VAL A 208 -12.00 -1.79 -4.02
C VAL A 208 -12.29 -3.25 -3.77
N VAL A 209 -13.10 -3.85 -4.64
CA VAL A 209 -13.48 -5.25 -4.58
C VAL A 209 -13.04 -5.98 -5.85
N GLU A 210 -12.91 -7.30 -5.78
CA GLU A 210 -12.64 -8.15 -6.94
C GLU A 210 -13.94 -8.81 -7.39
N VAL A 211 -14.33 -8.57 -8.65
CA VAL A 211 -15.53 -9.17 -9.26
C VAL A 211 -15.13 -9.68 -10.64
N ASP A 212 -15.35 -10.97 -10.90
CA ASP A 212 -14.97 -11.65 -12.14
C ASP A 212 -13.49 -11.42 -12.55
N ASP A 213 -12.54 -11.62 -11.62
CA ASP A 213 -11.09 -11.41 -11.80
C ASP A 213 -10.70 -9.96 -12.17
N ARG A 214 -11.58 -9.00 -11.85
CA ARG A 214 -11.39 -7.58 -12.15
C ARG A 214 -11.54 -6.75 -10.89
N MET A 215 -10.63 -5.80 -10.73
CA MET A 215 -10.64 -4.86 -9.61
C MET A 215 -11.62 -3.74 -9.91
N LEU A 216 -12.63 -3.60 -9.06
CA LEU A 216 -13.72 -2.63 -9.17
C LEU A 216 -13.66 -1.65 -8.01
N LEU A 217 -13.48 -0.36 -8.32
CA LEU A 217 -13.55 0.71 -7.32
C LEU A 217 -15.01 1.08 -7.07
N LEU A 218 -15.43 1.12 -5.81
CA LEU A 218 -16.76 1.54 -5.37
C LEU A 218 -16.70 2.97 -4.80
N PRO A 219 -17.06 4.02 -5.57
CA PRO A 219 -17.00 5.39 -5.09
C PRO A 219 -17.94 5.60 -3.89
N PRO A 220 -17.53 6.30 -2.81
CA PRO A 220 -18.35 6.48 -1.62
C PRO A 220 -19.73 7.08 -1.89
N THR A 221 -19.83 8.03 -2.83
CA THR A 221 -21.10 8.67 -3.24
C THR A 221 -22.11 7.69 -3.83
N LYS A 222 -21.65 6.67 -4.55
CA LYS A 222 -22.48 5.62 -5.16
C LYS A 222 -22.68 4.43 -4.22
N LEU A 223 -21.70 4.16 -3.37
CA LEU A 223 -21.72 3.10 -2.37
C LEU A 223 -22.67 3.40 -1.21
N ALA A 224 -22.79 4.66 -0.78
CA ALA A 224 -23.63 5.04 0.35
C ALA A 224 -25.10 4.57 0.24
N PRO A 225 -25.82 4.77 -0.89
CA PRO A 225 -27.17 4.23 -1.07
C PRO A 225 -27.25 2.70 -0.95
N LEU A 226 -26.26 1.98 -1.51
CA LEU A 226 -26.18 0.52 -1.40
C LEU A 226 -25.95 0.07 0.05
N LEU A 227 -25.09 0.77 0.79
CA LEU A 227 -24.85 0.45 2.20
C LEU A 227 -26.05 0.76 3.08
N THR A 228 -26.78 1.86 2.84
CA THR A 228 -28.05 2.14 3.53
C THR A 228 -29.08 1.03 3.28
N LEU A 229 -29.16 0.53 2.05
CA LEU A 229 -30.01 -0.60 1.70
C LEU A 229 -29.56 -1.87 2.44
N ILE A 230 -28.27 -2.20 2.41
CA ILE A 230 -27.72 -3.38 3.13
C ILE A 230 -27.97 -3.27 4.64
N LEU A 231 -27.80 -2.09 5.24
CA LEU A 231 -28.10 -1.84 6.65
C LEU A 231 -29.58 -2.08 6.97
N THR A 232 -30.48 -1.72 6.05
CA THR A 232 -31.93 -1.97 6.18
C THR A 232 -32.24 -3.46 6.05
N LEU A 233 -31.68 -4.15 5.06
CA LEU A 233 -31.82 -5.60 4.91
C LEU A 233 -31.25 -6.34 6.12
N LEU A 234 -30.13 -5.88 6.67
CA LEU A 234 -29.53 -6.43 7.88
C LEU A 234 -30.46 -6.29 9.07
N THR A 235 -31.17 -5.16 9.23
CA THR A 235 -32.19 -5.02 10.30
C THR A 235 -33.39 -5.94 10.12
N ILE A 236 -33.77 -6.25 8.87
CA ILE A 236 -34.91 -7.11 8.56
C ILE A 236 -34.55 -8.59 8.77
N HIS A 237 -33.35 -8.98 8.36
CA HIS A 237 -32.88 -10.37 8.34
C HIS A 237 -31.93 -10.72 9.49
N SER A 238 -31.74 -9.83 10.47
CA SER A 238 -30.83 -10.09 11.60
C SER A 238 -31.30 -11.31 12.39
N SER A 239 -30.41 -12.29 12.53
CA SER A 239 -30.62 -13.40 13.44
C SER A 239 -30.33 -12.92 14.86
N SER A 240 -31.37 -12.67 15.65
CA SER A 240 -31.19 -12.33 17.07
C SER A 240 -30.71 -13.54 17.87
N ALA A 241 -29.39 -13.76 17.91
CA ALA A 241 -28.67 -14.39 19.02
C ALA A 241 -27.18 -14.51 18.71
N THR A 242 -26.35 -13.58 19.18
CA THR A 242 -24.97 -13.91 19.54
C THR A 242 -24.50 -13.03 20.69
N SER A 243 -24.27 -13.70 21.83
CA SER A 243 -23.36 -13.30 22.90
C SER A 243 -22.07 -12.68 22.35
N PRO A 244 -21.43 -11.72 23.04
CA PRO A 244 -20.17 -11.12 22.61
C PRO A 244 -19.14 -12.20 22.24
N SER A 245 -18.62 -12.12 21.01
CA SER A 245 -17.52 -12.95 20.54
C SER A 245 -16.18 -12.35 21.00
N PRO A 246 -15.16 -13.15 21.31
CA PRO A 246 -13.87 -12.66 21.82
C PRO A 246 -13.02 -11.91 20.78
N LYS A 247 -13.51 -11.71 19.54
CA LYS A 247 -12.76 -11.08 18.43
C LYS A 247 -13.26 -9.68 18.05
N SER A 248 -14.38 -9.21 18.62
CA SER A 248 -15.02 -7.94 18.26
C SER A 248 -15.73 -7.32 19.47
N PRO A 249 -15.25 -6.19 20.02
CA PRO A 249 -15.93 -5.49 21.12
C PRO A 249 -17.10 -4.60 20.67
N SER A 250 -17.58 -4.74 19.42
CA SER A 250 -18.70 -3.96 18.86
C SER A 250 -19.98 -4.80 18.70
N PRO A 251 -21.18 -4.18 18.67
CA PRO A 251 -22.43 -4.87 18.39
C PRO A 251 -22.33 -5.49 17.00
N SER A 252 -22.17 -6.81 16.97
CA SER A 252 -21.94 -7.57 15.75
C SER A 252 -23.29 -8.11 15.31
N ALA A 253 -23.84 -7.50 14.25
CA ALA A 253 -25.10 -7.92 13.68
C ALA A 253 -24.82 -9.02 12.66
N SER A 254 -25.51 -10.15 12.81
CA SER A 254 -25.35 -11.29 11.93
C SER A 254 -26.65 -11.59 11.18
N ALA A 255 -26.52 -11.99 9.92
CA ALA A 255 -27.63 -12.35 9.06
C ALA A 255 -27.18 -13.38 8.02
N SER A 256 -28.13 -14.06 7.39
CA SER A 256 -27.81 -14.99 6.31
C SER A 256 -27.31 -14.23 5.07
N SER A 257 -26.10 -14.56 4.62
CA SER A 257 -25.46 -13.95 3.44
C SER A 257 -26.28 -14.17 2.16
N SER A 258 -26.91 -15.35 2.02
CA SER A 258 -27.73 -15.70 0.85
C SER A 258 -29.05 -14.94 0.83
N SER A 259 -29.68 -14.69 1.98
CA SER A 259 -30.90 -13.88 2.08
C SER A 259 -30.66 -12.44 1.64
N ILE A 260 -29.57 -11.82 2.13
CA ILE A 260 -29.23 -10.44 1.76
C ILE A 260 -28.88 -10.37 0.27
N THR A 261 -28.01 -11.26 -0.22
CA THR A 261 -27.59 -11.23 -1.63
C THR A 261 -28.76 -11.48 -2.57
N ARG A 262 -29.67 -12.39 -2.21
CA ARG A 262 -30.90 -12.64 -2.98
C ARG A 262 -31.83 -11.43 -2.99
N ALA A 263 -32.02 -10.75 -1.86
CA ALA A 263 -32.82 -9.52 -1.81
C ALA A 263 -32.21 -8.42 -2.68
N LEU A 264 -30.88 -8.26 -2.66
CA LEU A 264 -30.16 -7.31 -3.52
C LEU A 264 -30.33 -7.63 -5.02
N GLU A 265 -30.31 -8.91 -5.40
CA GLU A 265 -30.49 -9.34 -6.78
C GLU A 265 -31.95 -9.18 -7.25
N GLN A 266 -32.92 -9.57 -6.42
CA GLN A 266 -34.34 -9.60 -6.80
C GLN A 266 -35.01 -8.23 -6.79
N ASP A 267 -34.68 -7.38 -5.82
CA ASP A 267 -35.37 -6.10 -5.62
C ASP A 267 -34.60 -4.91 -6.23
N HIS A 268 -33.30 -5.07 -6.48
CA HIS A 268 -32.41 -3.96 -6.85
C HIS A 268 -31.47 -4.26 -8.03
N ASP A 269 -31.67 -5.37 -8.74
CA ASP A 269 -30.89 -5.78 -9.92
C ASP A 269 -29.37 -5.78 -9.70
N LEU A 270 -28.91 -5.99 -8.45
CA LEU A 270 -27.49 -6.05 -8.13
C LEU A 270 -26.96 -7.48 -8.41
N PRO A 271 -25.94 -7.66 -9.26
CA PRO A 271 -25.38 -8.98 -9.51
C PRO A 271 -24.89 -9.66 -8.23
N THR A 272 -25.26 -10.93 -8.04
CA THR A 272 -24.83 -11.76 -6.90
C THR A 272 -23.32 -11.69 -6.62
N PRO A 273 -22.40 -11.76 -7.62
CA PRO A 273 -20.96 -11.65 -7.37
C PRO A 273 -20.55 -10.31 -6.76
N LEU A 274 -21.18 -9.21 -7.18
CA LEU A 274 -20.94 -7.88 -6.64
C LEU A 274 -21.50 -7.75 -5.22
N GLY A 275 -22.71 -8.28 -4.98
CA GLY A 275 -23.30 -8.33 -3.65
C GLY A 275 -22.40 -9.03 -2.63
N LEU A 276 -21.94 -10.24 -2.96
CA LEU A 276 -21.01 -11.00 -2.11
C LEU A 276 -19.71 -10.25 -1.84
N ALA A 277 -19.11 -9.66 -2.89
CA ALA A 277 -17.86 -8.92 -2.73
C ALA A 277 -18.01 -7.68 -1.82
N VAL A 278 -19.17 -7.02 -1.84
CA VAL A 278 -19.48 -5.91 -0.91
C VAL A 278 -19.69 -6.42 0.51
N LEU A 279 -20.34 -7.57 0.71
CA LEU A 279 -20.50 -8.17 2.04
C LEU A 279 -19.15 -8.59 2.64
N GLU A 280 -18.24 -9.16 1.85
CA GLU A 280 -16.87 -9.51 2.26
C GLU A 280 -16.00 -8.28 2.54
N LEU A 281 -16.28 -7.14 1.90
CA LEU A 281 -15.62 -5.87 2.18
C LEU A 281 -16.02 -5.32 3.56
N PHE A 282 -17.29 -5.48 3.95
CA PHE A 282 -17.86 -4.92 5.19
C PHE A 282 -18.26 -6.00 6.20
N GLY A 283 -17.53 -7.11 6.25
CA GLY A 283 -17.77 -8.15 7.24
C GLY A 283 -17.07 -9.45 6.91
N THR A 284 -17.40 -10.48 7.67
CA THR A 284 -16.87 -11.83 7.47
C THR A 284 -18.00 -12.80 7.21
N ILE A 285 -17.89 -13.54 6.10
CA ILE A 285 -18.82 -14.61 5.75
C ILE A 285 -18.24 -15.93 6.25
N GLY A 286 -18.97 -16.63 7.10
CA GLY A 286 -18.61 -17.94 7.63
C GLY A 286 -19.87 -18.81 7.78
N ASP A 287 -19.80 -20.07 7.34
CA ASP A 287 -20.90 -21.05 7.43
C ASP A 287 -22.25 -20.53 6.89
N GLY A 288 -22.22 -19.68 5.85
CA GLY A 288 -23.40 -19.06 5.23
C GLY A 288 -23.98 -17.87 6.01
N MET A 289 -23.44 -17.57 7.20
CA MET A 289 -23.76 -16.39 8.00
C MET A 289 -22.76 -15.27 7.70
N TRP A 290 -23.26 -14.05 7.63
CA TRP A 290 -22.47 -12.84 7.49
C TRP A 290 -22.48 -12.08 8.81
N GLU A 291 -21.30 -11.86 9.38
CA GLU A 291 -21.08 -10.97 10.51
C GLU A 291 -20.66 -9.60 9.98
N ALA A 292 -21.55 -8.62 10.12
CA ALA A 292 -21.41 -7.32 9.49
C ALA A 292 -20.56 -6.34 10.31
N ASP A 293 -19.61 -5.67 9.66
CA ASP A 293 -18.95 -4.47 10.17
C ASP A 293 -19.85 -3.25 9.98
N VAL A 294 -20.85 -3.14 10.86
CA VAL A 294 -21.79 -2.02 10.89
C VAL A 294 -21.06 -0.67 10.99
N ARG A 295 -20.02 -0.59 11.81
CA ARG A 295 -19.25 0.64 12.00
C ARG A 295 -18.55 1.06 10.71
N GLY A 296 -17.98 0.11 9.97
CA GLY A 296 -17.40 0.32 8.64
C GLY A 296 -18.42 0.83 7.63
N MET A 297 -19.60 0.21 7.59
CA MET A 297 -20.68 0.66 6.69
C MET A 297 -21.16 2.08 7.02
N VAL A 298 -21.42 2.37 8.30
CA VAL A 298 -21.84 3.70 8.77
C VAL A 298 -20.81 4.75 8.39
N ARG A 299 -19.51 4.46 8.55
CA ARG A 299 -18.40 5.33 8.13
C ARG A 299 -18.46 5.65 6.64
N GLU A 300 -18.62 4.64 5.78
CA GLU A 300 -18.64 4.84 4.33
C GLU A 300 -19.90 5.56 3.84
N VAL A 301 -21.06 5.34 4.49
CA VAL A 301 -22.26 6.17 4.27
C VAL A 301 -21.95 7.64 4.58
N GLY A 302 -21.30 7.92 5.71
CA GLY A 302 -20.90 9.28 6.09
C GLY A 302 -19.93 9.91 5.09
N LYS A 303 -18.94 9.15 4.58
CA LYS A 303 -18.04 9.62 3.52
C LYS A 303 -18.79 9.93 2.23
N GLY A 304 -19.74 9.10 1.81
CA GLY A 304 -20.56 9.34 0.62
C GLY A 304 -21.41 10.61 0.74
N LEU A 305 -22.00 10.86 1.91
CA LEU A 305 -22.74 12.09 2.20
C LEU A 305 -21.83 13.33 2.19
N LEU A 306 -20.63 13.20 2.77
CA LEU A 306 -19.65 14.27 2.85
C LEU A 306 -19.10 14.65 1.46
N GLU A 307 -18.77 13.67 0.63
CA GLU A 307 -18.30 13.88 -0.74
C GLU A 307 -19.40 14.48 -1.63
N GLY A 308 -20.67 14.17 -1.35
CA GLY A 308 -21.84 14.74 -2.02
C GLY A 308 -22.19 16.18 -1.62
N LEU A 309 -21.48 16.79 -0.67
CA LEU A 309 -21.73 18.18 -0.25
C LEU A 309 -21.30 19.17 -1.34
N LYS A 310 -22.17 20.14 -1.63
CA LYS A 310 -21.89 21.24 -2.59
C LYS A 310 -21.19 22.44 -1.96
N GLY A 311 -20.99 22.44 -0.66
CA GLY A 311 -20.40 23.54 0.10
C GLY A 311 -20.39 23.25 1.59
N PRO A 312 -19.97 24.24 2.41
CA PRO A 312 -19.92 24.09 3.85
C PRO A 312 -21.32 23.92 4.45
N VAL A 313 -21.47 23.01 5.41
CA VAL A 313 -22.75 22.68 6.07
C VAL A 313 -22.55 22.72 7.58
N GLY A 314 -23.59 23.07 8.34
CA GLY A 314 -23.55 22.96 9.79
C GLY A 314 -23.25 21.53 10.26
N ARG A 315 -22.39 21.40 11.29
CA ARG A 315 -21.98 20.10 11.84
C ARG A 315 -23.18 19.29 12.32
N ASP A 316 -24.06 19.90 13.11
CA ASP A 316 -25.20 19.21 13.73
C ASP A 316 -26.26 18.88 12.68
N SER A 317 -26.45 19.76 11.70
CA SER A 317 -27.29 19.47 10.53
C SER A 317 -26.78 18.26 9.74
N PHE A 318 -25.47 18.19 9.49
CA PHE A 318 -24.85 17.05 8.82
C PHE A 318 -25.00 15.76 9.64
N LEU A 319 -24.74 15.80 10.95
CA LEU A 319 -24.92 14.63 11.83
C LEU A 319 -26.37 14.15 11.85
N GLY A 320 -27.35 15.06 11.88
CA GLY A 320 -28.76 14.72 11.79
C GLY A 320 -29.11 14.00 10.49
N ARG A 321 -28.62 14.51 9.34
CA ARG A 321 -28.79 13.86 8.04
C ARG A 321 -28.15 12.48 8.02
N TRP A 322 -26.92 12.35 8.51
CA TRP A 322 -26.21 11.08 8.53
C TRP A 322 -26.91 10.05 9.41
N LYS A 323 -27.42 10.43 10.57
CA LYS A 323 -28.27 9.55 11.41
C LYS A 323 -29.54 9.09 10.70
N GLY A 324 -30.21 10.00 9.98
CA GLY A 324 -31.38 9.67 9.17
C GLY A 324 -31.09 8.63 8.08
N GLU A 325 -29.95 8.76 7.41
CA GLU A 325 -29.54 7.87 6.29
C GLU A 325 -29.11 6.47 6.74
N VAL A 326 -28.56 6.32 7.95
CA VAL A 326 -28.20 4.98 8.49
C VAL A 326 -29.37 4.28 9.18
N GLY A 327 -30.42 5.03 9.54
CA GLY A 327 -31.59 4.51 10.23
C GLY A 327 -31.44 4.39 11.76
N GLN A 328 -32.59 4.29 12.43
CA GLN A 328 -32.69 4.32 13.91
C GLN A 328 -31.93 3.18 14.59
N SER A 329 -31.81 2.02 13.95
CA SER A 329 -31.08 0.87 14.51
C SER A 329 -29.58 1.12 14.64
N TRP A 330 -29.02 2.03 13.85
CA TRP A 330 -27.57 2.22 13.71
C TRP A 330 -27.10 3.65 14.01
N GLU A 331 -28.00 4.58 14.34
CA GLU A 331 -27.66 5.99 14.59
C GLU A 331 -26.66 6.20 15.75
N GLY A 332 -26.61 5.27 16.71
CA GLY A 332 -25.67 5.30 17.84
C GLY A 332 -24.20 5.15 17.44
N PHE A 333 -23.93 4.63 16.23
CA PHE A 333 -22.59 4.50 15.68
C PHE A 333 -22.10 5.77 14.97
N VAL A 334 -22.99 6.72 14.68
CA VAL A 334 -22.64 7.95 13.96
C VAL A 334 -21.75 8.82 14.83
N ARG A 335 -20.48 8.93 14.42
CA ARG A 335 -19.47 9.77 15.09
C ARG A 335 -18.63 10.48 14.03
N LEU A 336 -18.38 11.76 14.26
CA LEU A 336 -17.57 12.58 13.36
C LEU A 336 -16.12 12.07 13.22
N GLU A 337 -15.59 11.47 14.28
CA GLU A 337 -14.27 10.81 14.33
C GLU A 337 -14.11 9.73 13.24
N LEU A 338 -15.19 9.08 12.80
CA LEU A 338 -15.11 8.08 11.72
C LEU A 338 -14.72 8.69 10.38
N LEU A 339 -14.90 10.00 10.21
CA LEU A 339 -14.62 10.73 8.97
C LEU A 339 -13.30 11.50 9.03
N GLU A 340 -12.48 11.28 10.06
CA GLU A 340 -11.16 11.93 10.18
C GLU A 340 -10.34 11.85 8.90
N GLY A 341 -9.65 12.96 8.58
CA GLY A 341 -8.91 13.11 7.33
C GLY A 341 -9.78 13.35 6.09
N ASN A 342 -11.11 13.51 6.24
CA ASN A 342 -12.01 13.82 5.12
C ASN A 342 -12.77 15.15 5.27
N TYR A 343 -12.65 15.84 6.40
CA TYR A 343 -13.36 17.09 6.64
C TYR A 343 -12.49 18.14 7.35
N LEU A 344 -12.92 19.39 7.22
CA LEU A 344 -12.49 20.53 8.00
C LEU A 344 -13.65 21.00 8.89
N LEU A 345 -13.37 21.22 10.17
CA LEU A 345 -14.31 21.79 11.13
C LEU A 345 -13.88 23.19 11.54
N ASP A 346 -14.68 24.21 11.22
CA ASP A 346 -14.39 25.62 11.52
C ASP A 346 -15.52 26.22 12.38
N PRO A 347 -15.25 27.24 13.22
CA PRO A 347 -16.29 27.93 13.96
C PRO A 347 -17.30 28.59 13.00
N ALA A 348 -18.58 28.39 13.27
CA ALA A 348 -19.62 28.97 12.43
C ALA A 348 -19.63 30.52 12.50
N PRO A 349 -20.06 31.21 11.44
CA PRO A 349 -20.32 32.64 11.44
C PRO A 349 -21.30 33.03 12.55
N PRO A 350 -21.24 34.26 13.09
CA PRO A 350 -22.11 34.71 14.17
C PRO A 350 -23.60 34.49 13.93
N SER A 351 -24.05 34.56 12.68
CA SER A 351 -25.45 34.36 12.28
C SER A 351 -25.95 32.92 12.45
N GLN A 352 -25.07 31.92 12.41
CA GLN A 352 -25.43 30.50 12.49
C GLN A 352 -24.96 29.83 13.79
N ARG A 353 -24.05 30.47 14.53
CA ARG A 353 -23.39 29.91 15.71
C ARG A 353 -24.34 29.50 16.85
N LEU A 354 -25.53 30.12 16.93
CA LEU A 354 -26.54 29.79 17.93
C LEU A 354 -27.25 28.46 17.64
N SER A 355 -27.43 28.11 16.37
CA SER A 355 -28.08 26.86 15.95
C SER A 355 -27.09 25.74 15.67
N ASP A 356 -25.96 26.07 15.05
CA ASP A 356 -24.90 25.13 14.73
C ASP A 356 -23.55 25.82 14.97
N PRO A 357 -22.83 25.48 16.05
CA PRO A 357 -21.63 26.21 16.45
C PRO A 357 -20.45 26.00 15.49
N PHE A 358 -20.49 24.97 14.65
CA PHE A 358 -19.40 24.62 13.75
C PHE A 358 -19.90 24.37 12.33
N ILE A 359 -19.07 24.73 11.36
CA ILE A 359 -19.26 24.40 9.95
C ILE A 359 -18.29 23.30 9.55
N LEU A 360 -18.85 22.31 8.86
CA LEU A 360 -18.17 21.18 8.26
C LEU A 360 -17.96 21.45 6.76
N THR A 361 -16.73 21.26 6.29
CA THR A 361 -16.38 21.34 4.86
C THR A 361 -15.68 20.05 4.42
N HIS A 362 -16.07 19.49 3.28
CA HIS A 362 -15.39 18.32 2.72
C HIS A 362 -13.97 18.68 2.27
N PHE A 363 -12.99 17.95 2.79
CA PHE A 363 -11.58 18.16 2.49
C PHE A 363 -10.83 16.82 2.66
N PRO A 364 -10.63 16.08 1.57
CA PRO A 364 -10.14 14.72 1.70
C PRO A 364 -8.62 14.58 1.54
N ALA A 365 -7.98 13.93 2.52
CA ALA A 365 -6.51 13.78 2.60
C ALA A 365 -5.89 13.14 1.35
N HIS A 366 -6.62 12.26 0.65
CA HIS A 366 -6.15 11.59 -0.56
C HIS A 366 -5.97 12.56 -1.76
N THR A 367 -6.55 13.75 -1.71
CA THR A 367 -6.32 14.79 -2.75
C THR A 367 -5.01 15.54 -2.54
N LEU A 368 -4.39 15.42 -1.36
CA LEU A 368 -3.16 16.11 -1.02
C LEU A 368 -1.93 15.47 -1.69
N PRO A 369 -0.94 16.27 -2.11
CA PRO A 369 0.31 15.76 -2.71
C PRO A 369 1.01 14.74 -1.83
N LEU A 370 1.67 13.73 -2.41
CA LEU A 370 2.44 12.73 -1.63
C LEU A 370 3.78 13.27 -1.10
N GLN A 371 4.30 14.33 -1.73
CA GLN A 371 5.57 14.93 -1.34
C GLN A 371 5.36 15.85 -0.12
N PRO A 372 6.10 15.64 0.99
CA PRO A 372 5.88 16.39 2.22
C PRO A 372 5.91 17.92 2.03
N PRO A 373 6.88 18.53 1.32
CA PRO A 373 6.90 19.99 1.16
C PRO A 373 5.63 20.55 0.52
N MET A 374 5.14 19.90 -0.55
CA MET A 374 3.92 20.32 -1.24
C MET A 374 2.67 20.10 -0.37
N ARG A 375 2.61 18.96 0.36
CA ARG A 375 1.48 18.68 1.25
C ARG A 375 1.36 19.70 2.37
N PHE A 376 2.46 20.03 3.06
CA PHE A 376 2.44 21.04 4.12
C PHE A 376 2.08 22.42 3.56
N SER A 377 2.60 22.77 2.37
CA SER A 377 2.22 24.00 1.67
C SER A 377 0.71 24.08 1.46
N ASP A 378 0.09 23.06 0.86
CA ASP A 378 -1.35 23.04 0.59
C ASP A 378 -2.20 23.09 1.86
N LEU A 379 -1.77 22.39 2.93
CA LEU A 379 -2.44 22.43 4.23
C LEU A 379 -2.41 23.84 4.84
N PHE A 380 -1.27 24.54 4.76
CA PHE A 380 -1.15 25.90 5.29
C PHE A 380 -1.81 26.97 4.41
N LEU A 381 -1.96 26.70 3.10
CA LEU A 381 -2.80 27.52 2.21
C LEU A 381 -4.28 27.36 2.54
N THR A 382 -4.70 26.14 2.90
CA THR A 382 -6.09 25.85 3.26
C THR A 382 -6.45 26.45 4.62
N ARG A 383 -5.57 26.32 5.61
CA ARG A 383 -5.72 26.97 6.92
C ARG A 383 -4.37 27.50 7.42
N PRO A 384 -4.28 28.77 7.83
CA PRO A 384 -3.00 29.40 8.18
C PRO A 384 -2.37 28.85 9.45
N ARG A 385 -3.18 28.26 10.33
CA ARG A 385 -2.75 27.59 11.56
C ARG A 385 -3.61 26.37 11.82
N TRP A 386 -3.03 25.39 12.50
CA TRP A 386 -3.69 24.11 12.79
C TRP A 386 -3.49 23.72 14.25
N ARG A 387 -4.44 22.97 14.81
CA ARG A 387 -4.15 22.18 16.00
C ARG A 387 -3.44 20.89 15.58
N PRO A 388 -2.58 20.31 16.44
CA PRO A 388 -1.93 19.04 16.15
C PRO A 388 -2.93 17.95 15.77
N GLU A 389 -3.96 17.77 16.60
CA GLU A 389 -5.04 16.78 16.43
C GLU A 389 -5.79 16.93 15.10
N ASP A 390 -5.99 18.18 14.64
CA ASP A 390 -6.70 18.46 13.38
C ASP A 390 -5.84 18.17 12.15
N MET A 391 -4.52 18.41 12.22
CA MET A 391 -3.61 18.21 11.08
C MET A 391 -3.18 16.74 10.95
N GLU A 392 -3.04 16.01 12.05
CA GLU A 392 -2.52 14.63 12.07
C GLU A 392 -3.18 13.68 11.05
N PRO A 393 -4.52 13.64 10.90
CA PRO A 393 -5.17 12.78 9.90
C PRO A 393 -4.75 13.07 8.45
N PHE A 394 -4.35 14.29 8.13
CA PHE A 394 -3.91 14.70 6.79
C PHE A 394 -2.46 14.34 6.49
N LEU A 395 -1.69 13.95 7.52
CA LEU A 395 -0.31 13.49 7.37
C LEU A 395 -0.21 11.98 7.10
N ALA A 396 -1.34 11.27 7.12
CA ALA A 396 -1.41 9.85 6.80
C ALA A 396 -0.78 9.57 5.42
N GLY A 397 0.06 8.53 5.36
CA GLY A 397 0.76 8.13 4.14
C GLY A 397 2.01 8.95 3.79
N LEU A 398 2.45 9.90 4.63
CA LEU A 398 3.79 10.52 4.48
C LEU A 398 4.90 9.69 5.14
N THR A 399 4.56 8.88 6.14
CA THR A 399 5.48 8.00 6.87
C THR A 399 4.87 6.62 7.00
N ARG A 400 5.70 5.61 7.30
CA ARG A 400 5.23 4.26 7.62
C ARG A 400 4.20 4.34 8.75
N GLU A 401 3.12 3.58 8.63
CA GLU A 401 2.04 3.59 9.61
C GLU A 401 2.57 3.18 10.99
N GLY A 402 2.15 3.90 12.03
CA GLY A 402 2.61 3.68 13.41
C GLY A 402 3.96 4.32 13.76
N ASP A 403 4.72 4.85 12.78
CA ASP A 403 6.00 5.51 13.04
C ASP A 403 5.81 6.97 13.49
N LYS A 404 5.36 7.12 14.74
CA LYS A 404 5.15 8.44 15.37
C LYS A 404 6.44 9.26 15.41
N LYS A 405 7.60 8.62 15.57
CA LYS A 405 8.89 9.30 15.69
C LYS A 405 9.30 9.97 14.39
N GLU A 406 9.25 9.24 13.26
CA GLU A 406 9.56 9.84 11.97
C GLU A 406 8.50 10.87 11.54
N ARG A 407 7.23 10.66 11.90
CA ARG A 407 6.17 11.66 11.72
C ARG A 407 6.49 12.97 12.47
N ASP A 408 6.82 12.89 13.75
CA ASP A 408 7.10 14.07 14.57
C ASP A 408 8.37 14.80 14.08
N LYS A 409 9.39 14.04 13.66
CA LYS A 409 10.58 14.58 13.00
C LYS A 409 10.23 15.27 11.68
N LEU A 410 9.35 14.70 10.87
CA LEU A 410 8.87 15.31 9.63
C LEU A 410 8.12 16.62 9.92
N VAL A 411 7.17 16.60 10.87
CA VAL A 411 6.42 17.77 11.31
C VAL A 411 7.39 18.87 11.78
N SER A 412 8.40 18.56 12.59
CA SER A 412 9.36 19.54 13.10
C SER A 412 10.15 20.28 12.01
N LYS A 413 10.29 19.68 10.82
CA LYS A 413 10.96 20.32 9.67
C LYS A 413 10.09 21.41 9.05
N PHE A 414 8.78 21.19 8.94
CA PHE A 414 7.86 22.08 8.21
C PHE A 414 7.02 22.98 9.12
N VAL A 415 6.93 22.65 10.41
CA VAL A 415 6.01 23.28 11.36
C VAL A 415 6.78 23.99 12.46
N ARG A 416 6.35 25.21 12.76
CA ARG A 416 6.71 25.94 13.99
C ARG A 416 5.59 25.77 15.01
N VAL A 417 5.95 25.25 16.18
CA VAL A 417 5.01 25.09 17.31
C VAL A 417 4.97 26.37 18.13
N VAL A 418 3.77 26.88 18.40
CA VAL A 418 3.52 28.05 19.24
C VAL A 418 2.52 27.66 20.33
N LYS A 419 2.85 27.95 21.59
CA LYS A 419 1.96 27.74 22.73
C LYS A 419 1.20 29.03 23.00
N GLU A 420 -0.12 29.00 22.85
CA GLU A 420 -1.03 30.12 23.14
C GLU A 420 -1.93 29.75 24.33
N LYS A 421 -2.70 30.72 24.84
CA LYS A 421 -3.61 30.48 25.98
C LYS A 421 -4.67 29.40 25.69
N GLU A 422 -5.05 29.24 24.43
CA GLU A 422 -6.05 28.28 23.95
C GLU A 422 -5.47 26.90 23.58
N GLY A 423 -4.16 26.70 23.75
CA GLY A 423 -3.49 25.43 23.47
C GLY A 423 -2.28 25.56 22.54
N VAL A 424 -1.92 24.43 21.94
CA VAL A 424 -0.77 24.33 21.03
C VAL A 424 -1.23 24.55 19.59
N TRP A 425 -0.57 25.45 18.89
CA TRP A 425 -0.85 25.77 17.49
C TRP A 425 0.37 25.52 16.61
N TRP A 426 0.10 25.02 15.41
CA TRP A 426 1.07 24.74 14.37
C TRP A 426 0.97 25.81 13.29
N TYR A 427 2.10 26.45 13.02
CA TYR A 427 2.26 27.47 11.99
C TYR A 427 3.29 27.00 10.95
N PRO A 428 3.23 27.48 9.69
CA PRO A 428 4.26 27.18 8.71
C PRO A 428 5.61 27.70 9.20
N ARG A 429 6.65 26.87 9.10
CA ARG A 429 8.02 27.32 9.35
C ARG A 429 8.43 28.23 8.19
N ARG A 430 8.91 29.43 8.49
CA ARG A 430 9.50 30.31 7.47
C ARG A 430 10.74 29.59 6.93
N THR A 431 10.70 29.17 5.68
CA THR A 431 11.90 28.75 4.94
C THR A 431 12.75 30.01 4.74
N SER A 432 13.89 30.06 5.42
CA SER A 432 14.94 31.04 5.19
C SER A 432 15.57 30.86 3.82
#